data_AF-A0A971AK68-F1
#
_entry.id   AF-A0A971AK68-F1
#
_cell.length_a   1.000
_cell.length_b   1.000
_cell.length_c   1.000
_cell.angle_alpha   90.00
_cell.angle_beta   90.00
_cell.angle_gamma   90.00
#
_symmetry.space_group_name_H-M   'P 1'
#
loop_
_entity.id
_entity.type
_entity.pdbx_description
1 polymer ?
#
loop_
_entity_poly.entity_id
_entity_poly.type
_entity_poly.pdbx_seq_one_letter_code
_entity_poly.pdbx_strand_id
1 'polypeptide(L)'
;MGGGGEGDEKFFVDGEKFPSTFGTGSEDYIGYAWAAEPPHVLFDCAYACQNAVPIDGNGLTSVARYHVGDNVPFQHSFEAYIEKYKENNWNEGRAICVYEATAYWYVMPQNLYS
;
A
#
# COMPACT_ATOMS: atom_id res chain seq x y z
N MET A 1 1.69 11.96 -10.85
CA MET A 1 0.89 11.70 -9.63
C MET A 1 0.42 13.01 -9.00
N GLY A 2 -0.88 13.34 -9.04
CA GLY A 2 -1.43 14.47 -8.29
C GLY A 2 -2.08 14.00 -6.99
N GLY A 3 -1.33 14.02 -5.88
CA GLY A 3 -1.86 13.80 -4.51
C GLY A 3 -2.44 12.41 -4.18
N GLY A 4 -2.16 11.39 -4.99
CA GLY A 4 -2.70 10.03 -4.78
C GLY A 4 -1.93 9.16 -3.79
N GLY A 5 -0.70 9.52 -3.44
CA GLY A 5 0.17 8.69 -2.61
C GLY A 5 0.26 9.12 -1.14
N GLU A 6 -0.34 10.24 -0.74
CA GLU A 6 -0.25 10.73 0.64
C GLU A 6 -1.12 9.93 1.64
N GLY A 7 -1.93 8.97 1.21
CA GLY A 7 -2.83 8.24 2.11
C GLY A 7 -2.10 7.21 2.97
N ASP A 8 -2.18 7.32 4.30
CA ASP A 8 -1.46 6.40 5.19
C ASP A 8 -1.98 4.96 5.12
N GLU A 9 -1.06 4.01 5.28
CA GLU A 9 -1.36 2.65 5.69
C GLU A 9 -1.72 2.59 7.17
N LYS A 10 -2.69 1.73 7.50
CA LYS A 10 -3.17 1.50 8.85
C LYS A 10 -3.37 0.01 9.05
N PHE A 11 -2.62 -0.60 9.98
CA PHE A 11 -2.76 -2.01 10.33
C PHE A 11 -3.30 -2.17 11.74
N PHE A 12 -4.33 -3.00 11.85
CA PHE A 12 -4.98 -3.38 13.09
C PHE A 12 -4.71 -4.86 13.34
N VAL A 13 -4.11 -5.16 14.48
CA VAL A 13 -3.77 -6.52 14.87
C VAL A 13 -4.70 -6.95 15.99
N ASP A 14 -5.24 -8.16 15.90
CA ASP A 14 -5.99 -8.85 16.96
C ASP A 14 -7.12 -8.01 17.60
N GLY A 15 -7.86 -7.26 16.77
CA GLY A 15 -9.04 -6.49 17.18
C GLY A 15 -8.72 -5.16 17.87
N GLU A 16 -7.52 -4.64 17.69
CA GLU A 16 -7.12 -3.30 18.10
C GLU A 16 -8.14 -2.22 17.70
N LYS A 17 -8.42 -1.29 18.61
CA LYS A 17 -9.30 -0.12 18.33
C LYS A 17 -8.57 1.03 17.66
N PHE A 18 -7.25 1.04 17.75
CA PHE A 18 -6.36 2.03 17.16
C PHE A 18 -5.19 1.26 16.54
N PRO A 19 -4.78 1.59 15.30
CA PRO A 19 -3.81 0.78 14.59
C PRO A 19 -2.43 0.86 15.26
N SER A 20 -1.80 -0.29 15.47
CA SER A 20 -0.43 -0.38 15.98
C SER A 20 0.62 -0.02 14.92
N THR A 21 0.27 -0.11 13.64
CA THR A 21 1.05 0.44 12.53
C THR A 21 0.26 1.55 11.85
N PHE A 22 0.83 2.74 11.83
CA PHE A 22 0.23 3.94 11.26
C PHE A 22 1.32 4.70 10.52
N GLY A 23 1.20 4.82 9.21
CA GLY A 23 2.20 5.50 8.38
C GLY A 23 1.92 6.97 8.12
N THR A 24 2.54 7.46 7.06
CA THR A 24 2.53 8.88 6.68
C THR A 24 2.17 9.12 5.21
N GLY A 25 2.00 8.04 4.46
CA GLY A 25 1.71 8.08 3.03
C GLY A 25 1.95 6.71 2.39
N SER A 26 1.15 6.41 1.38
CA SER A 26 1.29 5.22 0.54
C SER A 26 2.65 5.19 -0.16
N GLU A 27 3.22 6.32 -0.60
CA GLU A 27 4.58 6.31 -1.14
C GLU A 27 5.63 5.93 -0.10
N ASP A 28 5.52 6.52 1.10
CA ASP A 28 6.45 6.31 2.20
C ASP A 28 6.39 4.85 2.63
N TYR A 29 5.19 4.28 2.66
CA TYR A 29 4.96 2.88 2.88
C TYR A 29 5.59 2.02 1.80
N ILE A 30 5.50 2.34 0.51
CA ILE A 30 6.15 1.51 -0.52
C ILE A 30 7.68 1.68 -0.51
N GLY A 31 8.20 2.79 0.01
CA GLY A 31 9.64 3.04 0.18
C GLY A 31 10.20 4.13 -0.73
N TYR A 32 9.37 5.07 -1.17
CA TYR A 32 9.80 6.30 -1.86
C TYR A 32 9.10 7.52 -1.26
N ALA A 33 9.48 8.73 -1.69
CA ALA A 33 8.97 9.97 -1.10
C ALA A 33 8.59 11.01 -2.17
N TRP A 34 7.84 12.04 -1.76
CA TRP A 34 7.51 13.21 -2.58
C TRP A 34 6.78 12.87 -3.87
N ALA A 35 5.83 11.93 -3.81
CA ALA A 35 5.12 11.40 -4.97
C ALA A 35 6.03 10.89 -6.11
N ALA A 36 7.33 10.65 -5.86
CA ALA A 36 8.36 10.45 -6.88
C ALA A 36 8.39 11.58 -7.94
N GLU A 37 8.51 12.85 -7.51
CA GLU A 37 8.64 14.07 -8.34
C GLU A 37 9.10 13.82 -9.80
N PRO A 38 8.37 14.33 -10.81
CA PRO A 38 8.69 14.08 -12.20
C PRO A 38 10.16 14.41 -12.56
N PRO A 39 10.81 13.58 -13.40
CA PRO A 39 10.28 12.37 -14.02
C PRO A 39 10.13 11.23 -13.00
N HIS A 40 8.94 10.62 -12.93
CA HIS A 40 8.72 9.47 -12.06
C HIS A 40 9.65 8.33 -12.49
N VAL A 41 10.40 7.79 -11.52
CA VAL A 41 11.40 6.76 -11.78
C VAL A 41 10.91 5.38 -11.35
N LEU A 42 11.32 4.36 -12.09
CA LEU A 42 11.20 2.97 -11.67
C LEU A 42 12.29 2.68 -10.66
N PHE A 43 11.99 1.79 -9.71
CA PHE A 43 12.99 1.22 -8.82
C PHE A 43 12.66 -0.25 -8.55
N ASP A 44 13.69 -1.01 -8.21
CA ASP A 44 13.58 -2.42 -7.89
C ASP A 44 14.51 -2.73 -6.71
N CYS A 45 13.97 -3.39 -5.69
CA CYS A 45 14.71 -3.97 -4.59
C CYS A 45 14.02 -5.26 -4.14
N ALA A 46 14.76 -6.10 -3.40
CA ALA A 46 14.28 -7.43 -2.99
C ALA A 46 12.94 -7.40 -2.21
N TYR A 47 12.60 -6.26 -1.59
CA TYR A 47 11.42 -6.13 -0.72
C TYR A 47 10.41 -5.10 -1.20
N ALA A 48 10.73 -4.28 -2.20
CA ALA A 48 9.82 -3.29 -2.74
C ALA A 48 10.21 -2.87 -4.16
N CYS A 49 9.22 -2.58 -5.00
CA CYS A 49 9.48 -2.08 -6.34
C CYS A 49 8.35 -1.17 -6.84
N GLN A 50 8.69 -0.32 -7.80
CA GLN A 50 7.75 0.37 -8.68
C GLN A 50 8.09 -0.07 -10.10
N ASN A 51 7.37 -1.07 -10.59
CA ASN A 51 7.66 -1.75 -11.85
C ASN A 51 6.93 -1.14 -13.05
N ALA A 52 5.93 -0.27 -12.84
CA ALA A 52 5.32 0.51 -13.90
C ALA A 52 4.85 1.87 -13.37
N VAL A 53 5.22 2.95 -14.05
CA VAL A 53 4.66 4.29 -13.87
C VAL A 53 4.90 5.12 -15.14
N PRO A 54 3.92 5.89 -15.63
CA PRO A 54 4.18 6.88 -16.68
C PRO A 54 5.10 7.99 -16.19
N ILE A 55 5.84 8.64 -17.10
CA ILE A 55 6.80 9.69 -16.73
C ILE A 55 6.15 10.91 -16.04
N ASP A 56 4.89 11.18 -16.36
CA ASP A 56 4.03 12.22 -15.76
C ASP A 56 3.17 11.67 -14.58
N GLY A 57 3.26 10.36 -14.35
CA GLY A 57 2.54 9.62 -13.32
C GLY A 57 1.03 9.70 -13.48
N ASN A 58 0.54 9.89 -14.71
CA ASN A 58 -0.87 9.84 -15.06
C ASN A 58 -1.17 8.59 -15.89
N GLY A 59 -1.60 7.53 -15.19
CA GLY A 59 -1.91 6.24 -15.79
C GLY A 59 -1.63 5.11 -14.80
N LEU A 60 -1.37 3.92 -15.32
CA LEU A 60 -1.13 2.75 -14.48
C LEU A 60 0.15 2.91 -13.67
N THR A 61 0.00 2.96 -12.34
CA THR A 61 1.11 2.81 -11.42
C THR A 61 1.03 1.42 -10.79
N SER A 62 2.11 0.65 -10.87
CA SER A 62 2.24 -0.67 -10.28
C SER A 62 3.39 -0.66 -9.29
N VAL A 63 3.07 -1.02 -8.05
CA VAL A 63 4.00 -1.08 -6.92
C VAL A 63 3.81 -2.40 -6.18
N ALA A 64 4.87 -2.87 -5.54
CA ALA A 64 4.83 -3.99 -4.62
C ALA A 64 5.72 -3.72 -3.41
N ARG A 65 5.32 -4.23 -2.24
CA ARG A 65 6.12 -4.29 -1.02
C ARG A 65 5.90 -5.63 -0.33
N TYR A 66 6.97 -6.22 0.18
CA TYR A 66 7.00 -7.52 0.83
C TYR A 66 7.61 -7.40 2.23
N HIS A 67 6.82 -7.72 3.25
CA HIS A 67 7.24 -7.74 4.65
C HIS A 67 8.02 -9.02 4.99
N VAL A 68 9.25 -9.15 4.45
CA VAL A 68 10.11 -10.34 4.67
C VAL A 68 10.90 -10.22 5.97
N GLY A 69 11.54 -9.08 6.21
CA GLY A 69 12.35 -8.83 7.41
C GLY A 69 11.60 -8.07 8.52
N ASP A 70 10.46 -7.48 8.17
CA ASP A 70 9.62 -6.60 8.98
C ASP A 70 8.18 -7.13 8.99
N ASN A 71 8.02 -8.39 9.39
CA ASN A 71 6.72 -9.05 9.42
C ASN A 71 5.75 -8.38 10.41
N VAL A 72 4.45 -8.46 10.10
CA VAL A 72 3.36 -7.99 10.97
C VAL A 72 2.63 -9.21 11.55
N PRO A 73 3.03 -9.71 12.72
CA PRO A 73 2.44 -10.92 13.31
C PRO A 73 1.04 -10.63 13.89
N PHE A 74 0.15 -11.63 13.79
CA PHE A 74 -1.18 -11.62 14.40
C PHE A 74 -1.56 -13.04 14.87
N GLN A 75 -2.45 -13.15 15.85
CA GLN A 75 -2.91 -14.43 16.41
C GLN A 75 -4.34 -14.78 16.04
N HIS A 76 -5.20 -13.78 15.93
CA HIS A 76 -6.64 -13.92 15.80
C HIS A 76 -7.19 -13.19 14.57
N SER A 77 -6.74 -11.96 14.32
CA SER A 77 -7.22 -11.18 13.18
C SER A 77 -6.19 -10.16 12.72
N PHE A 78 -6.26 -9.82 11.44
CA PHE A 78 -5.45 -8.79 10.83
C PHE A 78 -6.31 -8.01 9.84
N GLU A 79 -6.33 -6.70 9.98
CA GLU A 79 -7.01 -5.79 9.06
C GLU A 79 -6.00 -4.74 8.59
N ALA A 80 -5.85 -4.61 7.27
CA ALA A 80 -4.93 -3.68 6.65
C ALA A 80 -5.68 -2.76 5.69
N TYR A 81 -5.40 -1.47 5.82
CA TYR A 81 -5.96 -0.42 4.99
C TYR A 81 -4.85 0.42 4.40
N ILE A 82 -5.03 0.87 3.17
CA ILE A 82 -4.27 1.95 2.56
C ILE A 82 -5.27 3.04 2.22
N GLU A 83 -5.07 4.23 2.77
CA GLU A 83 -6.01 5.33 2.60
C GLU A 83 -5.99 5.88 1.17
N LYS A 84 -7.18 6.26 0.69
CA LYS A 84 -7.37 6.90 -0.60
C LYS A 84 -8.22 8.15 -0.42
N TYR A 85 -7.63 9.33 -0.64
CA TYR A 85 -8.29 10.61 -0.34
C TYR A 85 -9.41 11.02 -1.30
N LYS A 86 -9.48 10.42 -2.49
CA LYS A 86 -10.48 10.76 -3.50
C LYS A 86 -11.28 9.53 -3.91
N GLU A 87 -12.56 9.75 -4.20
CA GLU A 87 -13.43 8.76 -4.81
C GLU A 87 -12.86 8.27 -6.16
N ASN A 88 -13.43 7.19 -6.73
CA ASN A 88 -12.92 6.65 -8.00
C ASN A 88 -13.01 7.64 -9.15
N ASN A 89 -13.98 8.54 -9.10
CA ASN A 89 -14.17 9.59 -10.06
C ASN A 89 -14.31 10.90 -9.28
N TRP A 90 -13.48 11.89 -9.59
CA TRP A 90 -13.60 13.23 -9.02
C TRP A 90 -13.35 14.30 -10.08
N ASN A 91 -13.45 15.56 -9.67
CA ASN A 91 -13.26 16.72 -10.55
C ASN A 91 -14.19 16.68 -11.78
N GLU A 92 -15.48 16.41 -11.52
CA GLU A 92 -16.54 16.38 -12.54
C GLU A 92 -16.28 15.35 -13.66
N GLY A 93 -15.76 14.17 -13.34
CA GLY A 93 -15.50 13.14 -14.36
C GLY A 93 -14.10 13.16 -14.97
N ARG A 94 -13.32 14.22 -14.72
CA ARG A 94 -12.05 14.44 -15.41
C ARG A 94 -10.87 13.71 -14.78
N ALA A 95 -11.02 13.21 -13.57
CA ALA A 95 -9.99 12.46 -12.88
C ALA A 95 -10.57 11.13 -12.39
N ILE A 96 -9.94 10.04 -12.84
CA ILE A 96 -10.34 8.67 -12.49
C ILE A 96 -9.13 7.99 -11.89
N CYS A 97 -9.30 7.39 -10.71
CA CYS A 97 -8.28 6.57 -10.07
C CYS A 97 -8.92 5.38 -9.40
N VAL A 98 -8.54 4.18 -9.85
CA VAL A 98 -9.02 2.90 -9.34
C VAL A 98 -7.83 2.19 -8.70
N TYR A 99 -8.07 1.57 -7.55
CA TYR A 99 -7.07 0.79 -6.83
C TYR A 99 -7.44 -0.69 -6.94
N GLU A 100 -6.44 -1.50 -7.23
CA GLU A 100 -6.52 -2.96 -7.14
C GLU A 100 -5.32 -3.43 -6.33
N ALA A 101 -5.53 -4.41 -5.46
CA ALA A 101 -4.49 -4.92 -4.57
C ALA A 101 -4.59 -6.44 -4.48
N THR A 102 -3.43 -7.09 -4.39
CA THR A 102 -3.32 -8.51 -4.06
C THR A 102 -2.47 -8.64 -2.80
N ALA A 103 -3.02 -9.28 -1.77
CA ALA A 103 -2.33 -9.51 -0.52
C ALA A 103 -1.84 -10.96 -0.42
N TYR A 104 -0.68 -11.14 0.21
CA TYR A 104 -0.09 -12.45 0.51
C TYR A 104 0.16 -12.52 2.00
N TRP A 105 -0.25 -13.62 2.64
CA TRP A 105 -0.04 -13.85 4.06
C TRP A 105 0.09 -15.33 4.38
N TYR A 106 0.64 -15.63 5.55
CA TYR A 106 0.76 -16.98 6.08
C TYR A 106 0.01 -17.06 7.41
N VAL A 107 -0.66 -18.19 7.64
CA VAL A 107 -1.31 -18.51 8.92
C VAL A 107 -0.90 -19.92 9.35
N MET A 108 -0.83 -20.14 10.65
CA MET A 108 -0.71 -21.49 11.19
C MET A 108 -2.00 -22.27 10.91
N PRO A 109 -1.92 -23.51 10.40
CA PRO A 109 -3.10 -24.35 10.23
C PRO A 109 -3.76 -24.62 11.58
N GLN A 110 -5.09 -24.50 11.66
CA GLN A 110 -5.83 -24.60 12.92
C GLN A 110 -5.84 -26.00 13.59
N ASN A 111 -5.23 -27.04 13.00
CA ASN A 111 -5.39 -28.43 13.45
C ASN A 111 -4.12 -29.31 13.45
N LEU A 112 -2.92 -28.77 13.68
CA LEU A 112 -1.69 -29.60 13.67
C LEU A 112 -1.27 -30.17 15.04
N TYR A 113 -2.02 -29.91 16.11
CA TYR A 113 -1.80 -30.53 17.42
C TYR A 113 -3.14 -30.89 18.06
N SER A 114 -3.63 -32.10 17.76
CA SER A 114 -4.67 -32.81 18.53
C SER A 114 -4.09 -34.09 19.10
#